data_AF-A0A2V9L0A5-F1
#
_entry.id   AF-A0A2V9L0A5-F1
#
_cell.length_a   1.000
_cell.length_b   1.000
_cell.length_c   1.000
_cell.angle_alpha   90.00
_cell.angle_beta   90.00
_cell.angle_gamma   90.00
#
_symmetry.space_group_name_H-M   'P 1'
#
loop_
_entity.id
_entity.type
_entity.pdbx_description
1 polymer ?
#
loop_
_entity_poly.entity_id
_entity_poly.type
_entity_poly.pdbx_seq_one_letter_code
_entity_poly.pdbx_strand_id
1 'polypeptide(L)'
;MRSILRAKGTKAKIRNTMSALFNHAIRWGFVRNNPITGPVRGSGVRQSAKREHIPVVLDAAEFQRLLGELGLRERVLVWVSMTTGLRRGDLAGLKWCDVSFEKLTINLLRSVVDQKVGEVKTEASRKPIPIDPYVAEDLLAWYHTTKYVRPDHYVFATDAARAGKKRGEQPLWLAESNAIPHSTGSKEGGDTEKYRVAYVSAFLHDTVACQWGRHKSRAGTSEARIG
;
A
#
# COMPACT_ATOMS: atom_id res chain seq x y z
N MET A 1 -24.11 -16.39 2.00
CA MET A 1 -22.83 -15.77 1.57
C MET A 1 -21.91 -16.67 0.73
N ARG A 2 -22.04 -18.01 0.73
CA ARG A 2 -21.14 -18.88 -0.07
C ARG A 2 -21.17 -18.57 -1.58
N SER A 3 -22.37 -18.31 -2.13
CA SER A 3 -22.65 -17.98 -3.54
C SER A 3 -22.09 -16.65 -4.07
N ILE A 4 -21.56 -15.77 -3.21
CA ILE A 4 -21.05 -14.46 -3.65
C ILE A 4 -19.62 -14.63 -4.18
N LEU A 5 -19.34 -14.25 -5.42
CA LEU A 5 -17.99 -14.28 -6.01
C LEU A 5 -17.13 -13.08 -5.55
N ARG A 6 -16.74 -13.08 -4.26
CA ARG A 6 -15.81 -12.11 -3.63
C ARG A 6 -14.93 -12.79 -2.56
N ALA A 7 -13.78 -12.20 -2.26
CA ALA A 7 -12.83 -12.68 -1.25
C ALA A 7 -13.44 -12.76 0.17
N LYS A 8 -12.91 -13.67 1.02
CA LYS A 8 -13.38 -13.89 2.41
C LYS A 8 -13.43 -12.61 3.24
N GLY A 9 -12.41 -11.75 3.15
CA GLY A 9 -12.36 -10.47 3.87
C GLY A 9 -13.50 -9.52 3.49
N THR A 10 -13.78 -9.36 2.18
CA THR A 10 -14.89 -8.53 1.68
C THR A 10 -16.25 -9.06 2.15
N LYS A 11 -16.46 -10.38 2.06
CA LYS A 11 -17.68 -11.04 2.59
C LYS A 11 -17.85 -10.81 4.09
N ALA A 12 -16.78 -10.93 4.87
CA ALA A 12 -16.81 -10.69 6.31
C ALA A 12 -17.11 -9.21 6.63
N LYS A 13 -16.58 -8.26 5.85
CA LYS A 13 -16.88 -6.83 6.03
C LYS A 13 -18.35 -6.51 5.72
N ILE A 14 -18.90 -7.04 4.63
CA ILE A 14 -20.34 -6.94 4.31
C ILE A 14 -21.18 -7.51 5.46
N ARG A 15 -20.81 -8.68 6.01
CA ARG A 15 -21.49 -9.28 7.16
C ARG A 15 -21.46 -8.36 8.38
N ASN A 16 -20.31 -7.78 8.69
CA ASN A 16 -20.15 -6.88 9.83
C ASN A 16 -21.01 -5.62 9.67
N THR A 17 -21.02 -4.99 8.49
CA THR A 17 -21.87 -3.82 8.20
C THR A 17 -23.35 -4.13 8.33
N MET A 18 -23.83 -5.24 7.74
CA MET A 18 -25.24 -5.66 7.88
C MET A 18 -25.58 -5.98 9.34
N SER A 19 -24.68 -6.65 10.07
CA SER A 19 -24.88 -6.94 11.50
C SER A 19 -25.01 -5.67 12.33
N ALA A 20 -24.25 -4.61 12.02
CA ALA A 20 -24.34 -3.32 12.69
C ALA A 20 -25.64 -2.58 12.34
N LEU A 21 -26.06 -2.60 11.06
CA LEU A 21 -27.32 -2.01 10.60
C LEU A 21 -28.53 -2.64 11.31
N PHE A 22 -28.60 -3.97 11.37
CA PHE A 22 -29.69 -4.65 12.09
C PHE A 22 -29.65 -4.40 13.60
N ASN A 23 -28.47 -4.28 14.23
CA ASN A 23 -28.38 -3.86 15.64
C ASN A 23 -28.87 -2.42 15.86
N HIS A 24 -28.68 -1.52 14.90
CA HIS A 24 -29.25 -0.18 14.93
C HIS A 24 -30.78 -0.22 14.75
N ALA A 25 -31.29 -1.04 13.83
CA ALA A 25 -32.72 -1.23 13.63
C ALA A 25 -33.43 -1.80 14.87
N ILE A 26 -32.79 -2.69 15.65
CA ILE A 26 -33.31 -3.15 16.96
C ILE A 26 -33.36 -1.99 17.97
N ARG A 27 -32.31 -1.16 18.04
CA ARG A 27 -32.25 -0.02 18.98
C ARG A 27 -33.42 0.96 18.79
N TRP A 28 -33.89 1.13 17.56
CA TRP A 28 -35.04 1.97 17.21
C TRP A 28 -36.37 1.19 17.09
N GLY A 29 -36.41 -0.09 17.48
CA GLY A 29 -37.63 -0.91 17.49
C GLY A 29 -38.14 -1.40 16.13
N PHE A 30 -37.49 -1.03 15.01
CA PHE A 30 -37.92 -1.41 13.65
C PHE A 30 -37.92 -2.94 13.40
N VAL A 31 -37.05 -3.68 14.10
CA VAL A 31 -36.99 -5.15 14.03
C VAL A 31 -36.73 -5.74 15.42
N ARG A 32 -37.27 -6.94 15.69
CA ARG A 32 -37.15 -7.60 17.01
C ARG A 32 -35.83 -8.34 17.22
N ASN A 33 -35.16 -8.76 16.15
CA ASN A 33 -33.95 -9.59 16.19
C ASN A 33 -33.03 -9.35 14.99
N ASN A 34 -31.77 -9.80 15.08
CA ASN A 34 -30.77 -9.59 14.04
C ASN A 34 -30.58 -10.89 13.22
N PRO A 35 -30.99 -10.94 11.94
CA PRO A 35 -30.86 -12.13 11.11
C PRO A 35 -29.40 -12.51 10.81
N ILE A 36 -28.44 -11.59 11.00
CA ILE A 36 -27.01 -11.83 10.76
C ILE A 36 -26.34 -12.55 11.93
N THR A 37 -26.80 -12.33 13.18
CA THR A 37 -26.31 -13.04 14.37
C THR A 37 -27.03 -14.36 14.64
N GLY A 38 -28.25 -14.51 14.09
CA GLY A 38 -29.12 -15.66 14.33
C GLY A 38 -29.81 -15.61 15.70
N PRO A 39 -30.78 -16.52 15.96
CA PRO A 39 -31.55 -16.55 17.20
C PRO A 39 -30.73 -16.98 18.42
N VAL A 40 -29.69 -17.81 18.24
CA VAL A 40 -28.82 -18.32 19.32
C VAL A 40 -27.34 -18.14 19.00
N ARG A 41 -26.49 -18.06 20.04
CA ARG A 41 -25.03 -17.84 19.90
C ARG A 41 -24.40 -18.87 18.95
N GLY A 42 -23.89 -18.40 17.82
CA GLY A 42 -23.21 -19.23 16.81
C GLY A 42 -24.10 -19.79 15.69
N SER A 43 -25.41 -19.50 15.70
CA SER A 43 -26.35 -19.88 14.61
C SER A 43 -26.34 -18.92 13.42
N GLY A 44 -25.86 -17.68 13.60
CA GLY A 44 -25.82 -16.65 12.55
C GLY A 44 -24.87 -16.92 11.39
N VAL A 45 -24.79 -15.94 10.49
CA VAL A 45 -24.05 -16.02 9.22
C VAL A 45 -22.55 -16.24 9.44
N ARG A 46 -22.10 -17.50 9.40
CA ARG A 46 -20.68 -17.85 9.54
C ARG A 46 -19.90 -17.43 8.29
N GLN A 47 -19.06 -16.40 8.43
CA GLN A 47 -18.14 -15.94 7.40
C GLN A 47 -16.81 -15.54 8.05
N SER A 48 -15.75 -16.27 7.74
CA SER A 48 -14.39 -15.97 8.23
C SER A 48 -13.79 -14.79 7.46
N ALA A 49 -12.98 -14.00 8.16
CA ALA A 49 -12.10 -12.98 7.59
C ALA A 49 -10.64 -13.48 7.44
N LYS A 50 -10.35 -14.76 7.73
CA LYS A 50 -8.98 -15.33 7.63
C LYS A 50 -8.40 -15.04 6.24
N ARG A 51 -7.21 -14.43 6.24
CA ARG A 51 -6.46 -14.06 5.05
C ARG A 51 -6.22 -15.29 4.17
N GLU A 52 -6.44 -15.16 2.87
CA GLU A 52 -6.39 -16.27 1.92
C GLU A 52 -4.96 -16.62 1.49
N HIS A 53 -4.04 -15.65 1.57
CA HIS A 53 -2.61 -15.78 1.27
C HIS A 53 -1.80 -15.14 2.39
N ILE A 54 -0.74 -15.80 2.86
CA ILE A 54 0.18 -15.25 3.87
C ILE A 54 1.00 -14.12 3.20
N PRO A 55 1.19 -12.93 3.81
CA PRO A 55 2.14 -11.95 3.28
C PRO A 55 3.54 -12.55 3.33
N VAL A 56 4.27 -12.46 2.23
CA VAL A 56 5.55 -13.19 2.08
C VAL A 56 6.68 -12.38 2.74
N VAL A 57 7.91 -12.90 2.84
CA VAL A 57 9.06 -12.24 3.50
C VAL A 57 10.30 -12.27 2.57
N LEU A 58 11.08 -11.18 2.43
CA LEU A 58 12.28 -11.06 1.58
C LEU A 58 13.44 -11.29 2.55
N ASP A 59 14.52 -11.87 2.06
CA ASP A 59 15.81 -11.69 2.72
C ASP A 59 16.37 -10.28 2.47
N ALA A 60 17.28 -9.82 3.35
CA ALA A 60 18.02 -8.57 3.20
C ALA A 60 18.72 -8.47 1.83
N ALA A 61 19.28 -9.58 1.31
CA ALA A 61 19.92 -9.59 -0.01
C ALA A 61 18.94 -9.46 -1.19
N GLU A 62 17.66 -9.82 -1.01
CA GLU A 62 16.62 -9.55 -2.01
C GLU A 62 16.11 -8.10 -1.89
N PHE A 63 16.06 -7.53 -0.68
CA PHE A 63 15.68 -6.14 -0.44
C PHE A 63 16.71 -5.13 -0.99
N GLN A 64 18.01 -5.38 -0.81
CA GLN A 64 19.06 -4.54 -1.40
C GLN A 64 19.01 -4.54 -2.93
N ARG A 65 18.72 -5.69 -3.56
CA ARG A 65 18.49 -5.77 -5.01
C ARG A 65 17.26 -4.96 -5.44
N LEU A 66 16.15 -5.02 -4.70
CA LEU A 66 14.98 -4.19 -4.96
C LEU A 66 15.31 -2.68 -4.87
N LEU A 67 16.05 -2.24 -3.85
CA LEU A 67 16.44 -0.82 -3.70
C LEU A 67 17.37 -0.35 -4.82
N GLY A 68 18.21 -1.23 -5.38
CA GLY A 68 19.08 -0.94 -6.52
C GLY A 68 18.32 -0.54 -7.78
N GLU A 69 17.29 -1.32 -8.15
CA GLU A 69 16.42 -1.07 -9.32
C GLU A 69 15.49 0.15 -9.14
N LEU A 70 15.33 0.66 -7.92
CA LEU A 70 14.49 1.83 -7.63
C LEU A 70 15.27 3.15 -7.80
N GLY A 71 14.63 4.10 -8.49
CA GLY A 71 15.06 5.50 -8.51
C GLY A 71 14.96 6.16 -7.12
N LEU A 72 15.68 7.27 -6.93
CA LEU A 72 15.87 7.92 -5.62
C LEU A 72 14.55 8.18 -4.87
N ARG A 73 13.52 8.71 -5.55
CA ARG A 73 12.21 8.97 -4.93
C ARG A 73 11.58 7.70 -4.36
N GLU A 74 11.54 6.64 -5.14
CA GLU A 74 10.95 5.36 -4.76
C GLU A 74 11.78 4.65 -3.68
N ARG A 75 13.11 4.74 -3.75
CA ARG A 75 14.05 4.20 -2.75
C ARG A 75 13.84 4.83 -1.38
N VAL A 76 13.84 6.17 -1.32
CA VAL A 76 13.59 6.95 -0.10
C VAL A 76 12.17 6.73 0.41
N LEU A 77 11.16 6.59 -0.47
CA LEU A 77 9.80 6.24 -0.09
C LEU A 77 9.72 4.88 0.62
N VAL A 78 10.41 3.86 0.08
CA VAL A 78 10.47 2.53 0.69
C VAL A 78 11.19 2.59 2.02
N TRP A 79 12.37 3.22 2.11
CA TRP A 79 13.13 3.37 3.35
C TRP A 79 12.32 4.04 4.46
N VAL A 80 11.75 5.23 4.18
CA VAL A 80 10.89 5.94 5.13
C VAL A 80 9.74 5.04 5.56
N SER A 81 9.05 4.36 4.64
CA SER A 81 7.92 3.48 4.98
C SER A 81 8.30 2.29 5.88
N MET A 82 9.53 1.80 5.76
CA MET A 82 10.05 0.65 6.51
C MET A 82 10.49 1.05 7.92
N THR A 83 11.22 2.16 8.08
CA THR A 83 11.74 2.60 9.38
C THR A 83 10.68 3.27 10.25
N THR A 84 9.77 4.05 9.66
CA THR A 84 8.73 4.79 10.39
C THR A 84 7.40 4.04 10.53
N GLY A 85 7.21 2.93 9.79
CA GLY A 85 5.98 2.15 9.79
C GLY A 85 4.75 2.90 9.23
N LEU A 86 4.95 3.99 8.50
CA LEU A 86 3.87 4.85 8.00
C LEU A 86 2.85 4.08 7.13
N ARG A 87 1.56 4.33 7.39
CA ARG A 87 0.50 3.77 6.54
C ARG A 87 0.53 4.50 5.20
N ARG A 88 0.17 3.79 4.12
CA ARG A 88 0.19 4.31 2.74
C ARG A 88 -0.43 5.72 2.57
N GLY A 89 -1.55 5.99 3.25
CA GLY A 89 -2.20 7.30 3.16
C GLY A 89 -1.47 8.40 3.94
N ASP A 90 -0.82 8.04 5.04
CA ASP A 90 -0.05 8.96 5.88
C ASP A 90 1.25 9.33 5.13
N LEU A 91 1.92 8.35 4.52
CA LEU A 91 3.08 8.51 3.64
C LEU A 91 2.75 9.34 2.37
N ALA A 92 1.57 9.17 1.79
CA ALA A 92 1.07 10.01 0.70
C ALA A 92 0.57 11.41 1.15
N GLY A 93 0.35 11.61 2.46
CA GLY A 93 -0.02 12.90 3.04
C GLY A 93 1.17 13.79 3.41
N LEU A 94 2.38 13.20 3.45
CA LEU A 94 3.60 13.83 3.92
C LEU A 94 4.04 15.00 3.04
N LYS A 95 4.23 16.16 3.67
CA LYS A 95 4.76 17.40 3.06
C LYS A 95 6.09 17.79 3.71
N TRP A 96 6.88 18.62 3.04
CA TRP A 96 8.17 19.06 3.58
C TRP A 96 8.04 19.85 4.90
N CYS A 97 6.94 20.59 5.11
CA CYS A 97 6.63 21.23 6.39
C CYS A 97 6.44 20.26 7.57
N ASP A 98 6.24 18.97 7.31
CA ASP A 98 6.04 17.95 8.35
C ASP A 98 7.38 17.37 8.84
N VAL A 99 8.47 17.54 8.07
CA VAL A 99 9.78 16.93 8.32
C VAL A 99 10.71 17.92 9.02
N SER A 100 11.09 17.61 10.25
CA SER A 100 12.06 18.41 11.02
C SER A 100 13.41 17.68 11.03
N PHE A 101 14.31 18.11 10.15
CA PHE A 101 15.67 17.57 10.06
C PHE A 101 16.49 17.87 11.32
N GLU A 102 16.40 19.08 11.88
CA GLU A 102 17.06 19.49 13.13
C GLU A 102 16.73 18.57 14.32
N LYS A 103 15.48 18.11 14.40
CA LYS A 103 14.93 17.31 15.51
C LYS A 103 14.75 15.85 15.13
N LEU A 104 15.26 15.44 13.96
CA LEU A 104 15.09 14.11 13.35
C LEU A 104 13.68 13.52 13.57
N THR A 105 12.64 14.27 13.20
CA THR A 105 11.23 13.88 13.43
C THR A 105 10.29 14.20 12.27
N ILE A 106 9.27 13.37 12.08
CA ILE A 106 8.14 13.58 11.18
C ILE A 106 6.86 13.84 12.00
N ASN A 107 6.16 14.92 11.67
CA ASN A 107 4.92 15.36 12.34
C ASN A 107 3.71 15.16 11.41
N LEU A 108 3.00 14.04 11.55
CA LEU A 108 1.86 13.73 10.69
C LEU A 108 0.64 14.62 10.97
N LEU A 109 0.34 15.51 10.03
CA LEU A 109 -0.82 16.40 10.09
C LEU A 109 -1.99 15.96 9.18
N ARG A 110 -1.76 15.12 8.17
CA ARG A 110 -2.79 14.72 7.19
C ARG A 110 -2.56 13.31 6.61
N SER A 111 -3.63 12.71 6.10
CA SER A 111 -3.61 11.40 5.42
C SER A 111 -4.37 11.50 4.10
N VAL A 112 -3.87 10.90 3.03
CA VAL A 112 -4.48 10.96 1.69
C VAL A 112 -4.95 9.57 1.26
N VAL A 113 -6.24 9.45 0.90
CA VAL A 113 -6.83 8.23 0.36
C VAL A 113 -7.59 8.59 -0.91
N ASP A 114 -7.29 7.91 -2.01
CA ASP A 114 -7.92 8.10 -3.33
C ASP A 114 -7.92 9.59 -3.76
N GLN A 115 -6.76 10.24 -3.59
CA GLN A 115 -6.50 11.69 -3.72
C GLN A 115 -7.31 12.63 -2.82
N LYS A 116 -8.18 12.13 -1.94
CA LYS A 116 -8.87 12.94 -0.95
C LYS A 116 -8.00 13.09 0.29
N VAL A 117 -7.67 14.34 0.64
CA VAL A 117 -7.04 14.68 1.90
C VAL A 117 -8.07 14.52 3.01
N GLY A 118 -7.69 13.85 4.10
CA GLY A 118 -8.44 13.79 5.34
C GLY A 118 -7.53 13.93 6.55
N GLU A 119 -8.13 14.10 7.71
CA GLU A 119 -7.38 14.08 8.97
C GLU A 119 -6.75 12.70 9.24
N VAL A 120 -5.66 12.72 10.02
CA VAL A 120 -5.02 11.50 10.51
C VAL A 120 -6.00 10.74 11.40
N LYS A 121 -6.25 9.46 11.10
CA LYS A 121 -7.38 8.67 11.61
C LYS A 121 -7.48 8.48 13.13
N THR A 122 -6.45 8.82 13.89
CA THR A 122 -6.35 8.61 15.34
C THR A 122 -5.38 9.61 15.95
N GLU A 123 -5.72 10.21 17.09
CA GLU A 123 -4.85 11.15 17.83
C GLU A 123 -3.47 10.57 18.16
N ALA A 124 -3.38 9.26 18.41
CA ALA A 124 -2.12 8.56 18.65
C ALA A 124 -1.11 8.69 17.49
N SER A 125 -1.58 8.97 16.27
CA SER A 125 -0.74 9.22 15.09
C SER A 125 -0.46 10.71 14.83
N ARG A 126 -0.88 11.63 15.71
CA ARG A 126 -0.41 13.04 15.72
C ARG A 126 0.90 13.22 16.53
N LYS A 127 1.42 12.17 17.16
CA LYS A 127 2.72 12.20 17.86
C LYS A 127 3.87 12.33 16.84
N PRO A 128 4.95 13.08 17.15
CA PRO A 128 6.16 13.07 16.34
C PRO A 128 6.73 11.65 16.23
N ILE A 129 7.08 11.23 15.02
CA ILE A 129 7.75 9.95 14.76
C ILE A 129 9.23 10.26 14.55
N PRO A 130 10.16 9.69 15.36
CA PRO A 130 11.59 9.86 15.12
C PRO A 130 11.99 9.21 13.79
N ILE A 131 12.90 9.86 13.07
CA ILE A 131 13.59 9.29 11.90
C ILE A 131 15.05 9.03 12.26
N ASP A 132 15.61 7.98 11.66
CA ASP A 132 17.02 7.64 11.77
C ASP A 132 17.88 8.65 10.95
N PRO A 133 19.11 9.00 11.39
CA PRO A 133 19.99 9.91 10.65
C PRO A 133 20.21 9.53 9.18
N TYR A 134 20.39 8.25 8.86
CA TYR A 134 20.58 7.80 7.47
C TYR A 134 19.31 8.02 6.62
N VAL A 135 18.12 7.92 7.23
CA VAL A 135 16.84 8.23 6.58
C VAL A 135 16.67 9.73 6.38
N ALA A 136 17.23 10.55 7.27
CA ALA A 136 17.27 12.01 7.11
C ALA A 136 18.23 12.44 5.98
N GLU A 137 19.40 11.80 5.86
CA GLU A 137 20.34 11.98 4.75
C GLU A 137 19.70 11.61 3.40
N ASP A 138 19.04 10.45 3.31
CA ASP A 138 18.33 9.99 2.12
C ASP A 138 17.17 10.97 1.73
N LEU A 139 16.45 11.49 2.72
CA LEU A 139 15.43 12.53 2.53
C LEU A 139 16.02 13.88 2.07
N LEU A 140 17.21 14.27 2.55
CA LEU A 140 17.91 15.47 2.09
C LEU A 140 18.44 15.31 0.66
N ALA A 141 19.01 14.16 0.31
CA ALA A 141 19.42 13.84 -1.06
C ALA A 141 18.23 13.91 -2.03
N TRP A 142 17.06 13.40 -1.63
CA TRP A 142 15.82 13.58 -2.38
C TRP A 142 15.35 15.04 -2.42
N TYR A 143 15.42 15.78 -1.32
CA TYR A 143 15.08 17.21 -1.24
C TYR A 143 15.88 18.04 -2.26
N HIS A 144 17.20 17.86 -2.32
CA HIS A 144 18.07 18.54 -3.28
C HIS A 144 17.85 18.12 -4.75
N THR A 145 17.22 16.95 -4.99
CA THR A 145 16.97 16.42 -6.34
C THR A 145 15.56 16.75 -6.86
N THR A 146 14.58 17.00 -5.99
CA THR A 146 13.18 17.20 -6.40
C THR A 146 12.92 18.61 -6.93
N LYS A 147 12.01 18.72 -7.92
CA LYS A 147 11.45 20.00 -8.38
C LYS A 147 10.53 20.65 -7.35
N TYR A 148 10.12 19.91 -6.31
CA TYR A 148 9.01 20.24 -5.44
C TYR A 148 9.44 20.46 -4.00
N VAL A 149 10.34 21.42 -3.76
CA VAL A 149 10.96 21.69 -2.44
C VAL A 149 10.17 22.59 -1.48
N ARG A 150 9.14 23.31 -1.94
CA ARG A 150 8.40 24.24 -1.05
C ARG A 150 7.79 23.50 0.17
N PRO A 151 7.70 24.13 1.36
CA PRO A 151 7.14 23.50 2.55
C PRO A 151 5.72 22.92 2.36
N ASP A 152 4.91 23.55 1.50
CA ASP A 152 3.55 23.15 1.19
C ASP A 152 3.43 22.09 0.09
N HIS A 153 4.53 21.64 -0.52
CA HIS A 153 4.54 20.52 -1.47
C HIS A 153 4.63 19.16 -0.75
N TYR A 154 4.13 18.11 -1.41
CA TYR A 154 4.28 16.73 -0.96
C TYR A 154 5.72 16.25 -1.16
N VAL A 155 6.28 15.54 -0.17
CA VAL A 155 7.61 14.91 -0.25
C VAL A 155 7.66 13.96 -1.45
N PHE A 156 6.61 13.15 -1.61
CA PHE A 156 6.45 12.21 -2.70
C PHE A 156 5.41 12.71 -3.72
N ALA A 157 5.62 13.91 -4.25
CA ALA A 157 4.75 14.50 -5.28
C ALA A 157 4.81 13.76 -6.63
N THR A 158 3.73 13.87 -7.41
CA THR A 158 3.68 13.35 -8.78
C THR A 158 4.26 14.35 -9.79
N ASP A 159 5.17 13.88 -10.64
CA ASP A 159 5.67 14.57 -11.85
C ASP A 159 5.18 13.85 -13.12
N ALA A 160 4.22 12.93 -12.99
CA ALA A 160 3.72 12.16 -14.13
C ALA A 160 3.05 13.11 -15.14
N ALA A 161 3.40 12.99 -16.43
CA ALA A 161 2.93 13.88 -17.48
C ALA A 161 1.39 14.05 -17.47
N ARG A 162 0.67 12.95 -17.20
CA ARG A 162 -0.81 12.85 -17.06
C ARG A 162 -1.44 13.79 -16.03
N ALA A 163 -0.68 14.30 -15.05
CA ALA A 163 -1.21 15.21 -14.05
C ALA A 163 -1.37 16.67 -14.57
N GLY A 164 -0.77 17.01 -15.72
CA GLY A 164 -0.92 18.34 -16.33
C GLY A 164 -0.52 19.47 -15.38
N LYS A 165 -1.47 20.37 -15.06
CA LYS A 165 -1.27 21.46 -14.09
C LYS A 165 -1.09 20.99 -12.64
N LYS A 166 -1.55 19.77 -12.30
CA LYS A 166 -1.55 19.21 -10.94
C LYS A 166 -0.24 18.49 -10.53
N ARG A 167 0.83 18.64 -11.31
CA ARG A 167 2.16 18.12 -10.92
C ARG A 167 2.66 18.92 -9.71
N GLY A 168 3.30 18.28 -8.75
CA GLY A 168 3.63 18.90 -7.46
C GLY A 168 2.44 19.02 -6.49
N GLU A 169 1.29 19.48 -6.99
CA GLU A 169 0.04 19.69 -6.22
C GLU A 169 -0.60 18.39 -5.69
N GLN A 170 -0.23 17.23 -6.24
CA GLN A 170 -0.79 15.93 -5.85
C GLN A 170 0.31 14.92 -5.48
N PRO A 171 0.07 14.05 -4.47
CA PRO A 171 1.01 13.00 -4.12
C PRO A 171 0.98 11.84 -5.14
N LEU A 172 2.02 11.02 -5.07
CA LEU A 172 2.20 9.82 -5.89
C LEU A 172 1.05 8.82 -5.68
N TRP A 173 0.59 8.20 -6.78
CA TRP A 173 -0.48 7.19 -6.76
C TRP A 173 0.04 5.84 -6.25
N LEU A 174 0.15 5.69 -4.93
CA LEU A 174 0.60 4.46 -4.25
C LEU A 174 -0.39 3.26 -4.37
N ALA A 175 -1.38 3.36 -5.27
CA ALA A 175 -2.29 2.29 -5.65
C ALA A 175 -2.10 1.82 -7.12
N GLU A 176 -1.32 2.54 -7.93
CA GLU A 176 -1.15 2.27 -9.38
C GLU A 176 0.30 2.51 -9.86
N SER A 177 1.31 2.30 -8.99
CA SER A 177 2.71 2.57 -9.33
C SER A 177 3.32 1.48 -10.24
N ASN A 178 2.80 1.35 -11.47
CA ASN A 178 3.31 0.49 -12.56
C ASN A 178 4.68 0.96 -13.12
N ALA A 179 5.50 1.61 -12.31
CA ALA A 179 6.64 2.44 -12.74
C ALA A 179 7.97 2.06 -12.08
N ILE A 180 8.12 0.80 -11.68
CA ILE A 180 9.44 0.19 -11.46
C ILE A 180 9.92 -0.27 -12.86
N PRO A 181 11.09 0.18 -13.35
CA PRO A 181 11.59 -0.24 -14.65
C PRO A 181 11.98 -1.73 -14.66
N HIS A 182 11.86 -2.38 -15.81
CA HIS A 182 12.27 -3.77 -15.99
C HIS A 182 13.66 -3.84 -16.61
N SER A 183 14.65 -4.36 -15.87
CA SER A 183 15.94 -4.79 -16.39
C SER A 183 15.82 -6.16 -17.09
N THR A 184 16.69 -6.44 -18.07
CA THR A 184 16.55 -7.57 -19.00
C THR A 184 17.78 -8.50 -19.03
N GLY A 185 17.54 -9.81 -18.86
CA GLY A 185 18.57 -10.86 -18.93
C GLY A 185 19.21 -11.18 -17.57
N SER A 186 19.75 -12.38 -17.34
CA SER A 186 19.95 -13.54 -18.22
C SER A 186 19.22 -14.81 -17.71
N LYS A 187 19.34 -15.93 -18.43
CA LYS A 187 18.80 -17.26 -18.04
C LYS A 187 19.92 -18.18 -17.57
N GLU A 188 19.64 -18.99 -16.56
CA GLU A 188 19.98 -20.44 -16.57
C GLU A 188 19.01 -21.21 -15.64
N GLY A 189 19.01 -22.55 -15.70
CA GLY A 189 17.86 -23.37 -15.28
C GLY A 189 17.84 -23.88 -13.84
N GLY A 190 16.64 -24.15 -13.32
CA GLY A 190 16.42 -24.87 -12.04
C GLY A 190 15.10 -24.51 -11.34
N ASP A 191 14.36 -25.54 -10.90
CA ASP A 191 13.25 -25.57 -9.93
C ASP A 191 12.37 -24.33 -9.70
N THR A 192 11.10 -24.44 -10.11
CA THR A 192 10.02 -23.45 -10.01
C THR A 192 9.55 -23.04 -8.59
N GLU A 193 10.29 -23.37 -7.52
CA GLU A 193 9.76 -23.46 -6.15
C GLU A 193 10.26 -22.39 -5.14
N LYS A 194 11.13 -21.44 -5.55
CA LYS A 194 11.85 -20.54 -4.61
C LYS A 194 11.62 -19.02 -4.88
N TYR A 195 12.16 -18.17 -3.99
CA TYR A 195 12.33 -16.70 -4.08
C TYR A 195 11.05 -15.83 -4.06
N ARG A 196 10.59 -15.45 -2.85
CA ARG A 196 9.29 -14.81 -2.55
C ARG A 196 9.36 -14.24 -1.09
N VAL A 197 8.97 -13.04 -0.60
CA VAL A 197 8.97 -11.58 -0.98
C VAL A 197 8.27 -10.69 0.12
N ALA A 198 9.06 -9.95 0.93
CA ALA A 198 8.89 -9.07 2.11
C ALA A 198 7.54 -8.70 2.75
N TYR A 199 7.63 -8.61 4.09
CA TYR A 199 6.81 -7.77 4.96
C TYR A 199 7.10 -6.26 4.83
N VAL A 200 7.58 -5.83 3.65
CA VAL A 200 7.15 -4.54 3.10
C VAL A 200 5.63 -4.55 3.12
N SER A 201 5.00 -3.44 3.50
CA SER A 201 3.55 -3.36 3.71
C SER A 201 2.78 -4.07 2.59
N ALA A 202 1.87 -4.97 2.99
CA ALA A 202 1.25 -6.03 2.18
C ALA A 202 0.56 -5.61 0.87
N PHE A 203 0.51 -4.32 0.57
CA PHE A 203 -0.05 -3.70 -0.63
C PHE A 203 1.00 -3.36 -1.70
N LEU A 204 2.29 -3.22 -1.35
CA LEU A 204 3.37 -3.13 -2.34
C LEU A 204 3.60 -4.48 -3.04
N HIS A 205 3.37 -5.58 -2.33
CA HIS A 205 3.39 -6.94 -2.89
C HIS A 205 2.36 -7.11 -4.02
N ASP A 206 1.16 -6.53 -3.93
CA ASP A 206 0.16 -6.63 -5.01
C ASP A 206 0.62 -5.89 -6.28
N THR A 207 1.27 -4.72 -6.15
CA THR A 207 1.86 -3.99 -7.27
C THR A 207 2.90 -4.84 -8.02
N VAL A 208 3.82 -5.47 -7.29
CA VAL A 208 4.88 -6.33 -7.86
C VAL A 208 4.28 -7.62 -8.47
N ALA A 209 3.36 -8.28 -7.76
CA ALA A 209 2.75 -9.53 -8.20
C ALA A 209 1.86 -9.35 -9.45
N CYS A 210 1.14 -8.23 -9.58
CA CYS A 210 0.32 -7.90 -10.73
C CYS A 210 1.12 -7.60 -12.02
N GLN A 211 2.43 -7.41 -11.93
CA GLN A 211 3.35 -7.37 -13.07
C GLN A 211 3.89 -8.77 -13.38
N TRP A 212 4.41 -9.50 -12.38
CA TRP A 212 4.98 -10.84 -12.56
C TRP A 212 4.01 -11.84 -13.23
N GLY A 213 2.74 -11.84 -12.80
CA GLY A 213 1.71 -12.70 -13.39
C GLY A 213 1.41 -12.42 -14.87
N ARG A 214 1.69 -11.21 -15.36
CA ARG A 214 1.40 -10.79 -16.75
C ARG A 214 2.53 -11.15 -17.74
N HIS A 215 3.71 -11.49 -17.23
CA HIS A 215 4.85 -11.89 -18.05
C HIS A 215 4.63 -13.29 -18.67
N LYS A 216 4.08 -14.24 -17.90
CA LYS A 216 3.79 -15.60 -18.39
C LYS A 216 2.77 -15.65 -19.53
N SER A 217 1.79 -14.75 -19.56
CA SER A 217 0.70 -14.79 -20.57
C SER A 217 1.07 -14.15 -21.92
N ARG A 218 2.23 -13.50 -22.07
CA ARG A 218 2.72 -12.96 -23.35
C ARG A 218 3.82 -13.78 -24.00
N ALA A 219 4.47 -14.69 -23.26
CA ALA A 219 5.53 -15.56 -23.76
C ALA A 219 5.00 -16.84 -24.46
N GLY A 220 3.69 -17.09 -24.44
CA GLY A 220 3.08 -18.35 -24.90
C GLY A 220 2.24 -18.24 -26.17
N THR A 221 2.63 -17.42 -27.15
CA THR A 221 1.81 -17.18 -28.36
C THR A 221 2.64 -16.91 -29.64
N SER A 222 3.90 -17.35 -29.70
CA SER A 222 4.80 -17.15 -30.85
C SER A 222 5.48 -18.41 -31.39
N GLU A 223 5.28 -19.58 -30.77
CA GLU A 223 5.79 -20.87 -31.26
C GLU A 223 4.65 -21.74 -31.79
N ALA A 224 4.13 -21.36 -32.96
CA ALA A 224 3.09 -22.10 -33.69
C ALA A 224 3.17 -21.90 -35.21
N ARG A 225 4.38 -21.75 -35.77
CA ARG A 225 4.73 -21.73 -37.21
C ARG A 225 6.25 -21.61 -37.36
N ILE A 226 6.96 -22.73 -37.56
CA ILE A 226 7.77 -23.14 -38.73
C ILE A 226 8.17 -24.60 -38.40
N GLY A 227 7.95 -25.54 -39.34
CA GLY A 227 8.05 -26.98 -39.13
C GLY A 227 6.88 -27.67 -39.80
#